data_AF-A0AAV3NY68-F1
#
_entry.id   AF-A0AAV3NY68-F1
#
_cell.length_a   1.000
_cell.length_b   1.000
_cell.length_c   1.000
_cell.angle_alpha   90.00
_cell.angle_beta   90.00
_cell.angle_gamma   90.00
#
_symmetry.space_group_name_H-M   'P 1'
#
loop_
_entity.id
_entity.type
_entity.pdbx_description
1 polymer ?
#
loop_
_entity_poly.entity_id
_entity_poly.type
_entity_poly.pdbx_seq_one_letter_code
_entity_poly.pdbx_strand_id
1 'polypeptide(L)'
;MGRKSTLSATKVQVTSKKTKKDALTTAVQEVAFSVKQYFERKKKNEDNRPSAKVIHEVVLSVGRLTRNEVFKATQRLMNGNVQEFELIQDLHDVEKEEWIRFLLDN
;
A
#
# COMPACT_ATOMS: atom_id res chain seq x y z
N MET A 1 67.83 47.72 -8.70
CA MET A 1 66.42 47.93 -9.10
C MET A 1 65.87 46.58 -9.56
N GLY A 2 65.12 45.84 -8.74
CA GLY A 2 63.64 45.81 -8.67
C GLY A 2 63.09 44.90 -9.79
N ARG A 3 62.30 43.83 -9.61
CA ARG A 3 61.21 43.43 -8.67
C ARG A 3 61.15 41.87 -8.65
N LYS A 4 61.15 41.17 -7.51
CA LYS A 4 60.03 40.61 -6.71
C LYS A 4 58.97 39.73 -7.44
N SER A 5 58.83 38.51 -6.89
CA SER A 5 57.62 37.66 -6.76
C SER A 5 57.22 36.83 -8.00
N THR A 6 56.80 35.56 -7.93
CA THR A 6 56.00 34.83 -6.92
C THR A 6 56.28 33.31 -6.93
N LEU A 7 56.06 32.66 -5.76
CA LEU A 7 55.86 31.22 -5.62
C LEU A 7 54.66 30.75 -6.46
N SER A 8 54.73 29.52 -6.97
CA SER A 8 53.55 28.66 -6.98
C SER A 8 53.96 27.21 -6.80
N ALA A 9 53.70 26.71 -5.59
CA ALA A 9 53.73 25.31 -5.28
C ALA A 9 52.66 24.59 -6.10
N THR A 10 53.04 23.64 -6.94
CA THR A 10 52.10 22.67 -7.51
C THR A 10 51.71 21.67 -6.43
N LYS A 11 50.81 22.10 -5.53
CA LYS A 11 49.93 21.22 -4.77
C LYS A 11 48.70 20.93 -5.64
N VAL A 12 48.02 19.85 -5.27
CA VAL A 12 46.70 19.38 -5.72
C VAL A 12 46.75 18.66 -7.09
N GLN A 13 46.33 17.41 -7.25
CA GLN A 13 45.21 16.73 -6.62
C GLN A 13 45.50 15.23 -6.38
N VAL A 14 45.52 14.84 -5.11
CA VAL A 14 45.09 13.50 -4.70
C VAL A 14 43.64 13.39 -5.16
N THR A 15 43.39 12.59 -6.19
CA THR A 15 42.05 12.30 -6.67
C THR A 15 41.27 11.71 -5.49
N SER A 16 40.28 12.46 -5.05
CA SER A 16 39.30 11.98 -4.09
C SER A 16 38.63 10.76 -4.71
N LYS A 17 39.01 9.57 -4.24
CA LYS A 17 38.25 8.34 -4.45
C LYS A 17 36.90 8.57 -3.79
N LYS A 18 35.97 9.19 -4.52
CA LYS A 18 34.54 9.06 -4.28
C LYS A 18 34.31 7.56 -4.35
N THR A 19 34.15 6.95 -3.18
CA THR A 19 33.77 5.57 -3.00
C THR A 19 32.56 5.34 -3.89
N LYS A 20 32.77 4.64 -5.00
CA LYS A 20 31.68 4.05 -5.77
C LYS A 20 31.00 3.15 -4.74
N LYS A 21 29.85 3.58 -4.20
CA LYS A 21 29.00 2.67 -3.43
C LYS A 21 28.86 1.45 -4.32
N ASP A 22 29.34 0.31 -3.85
CA ASP A 22 29.33 -0.92 -4.65
C ASP A 22 27.93 -1.10 -5.19
N ALA A 23 27.81 -1.37 -6.50
CA ALA A 23 26.52 -1.50 -7.16
C ALA A 23 25.60 -2.49 -6.42
N LEU A 24 26.21 -3.48 -5.76
CA LEU A 24 25.55 -4.41 -4.85
C LEU A 24 24.90 -3.73 -3.64
N THR A 25 25.59 -2.81 -2.98
CA THR A 25 25.07 -2.07 -1.82
C THR A 25 23.86 -1.20 -2.21
N THR A 26 23.91 -0.57 -3.40
CA THR A 26 22.77 0.18 -3.95
C THR A 26 21.59 -0.75 -4.23
N ALA A 27 21.83 -1.88 -4.91
CA ALA A 27 20.77 -2.84 -5.22
C ALA A 27 20.12 -3.43 -3.95
N VAL A 28 20.90 -3.75 -2.91
CA VAL A 28 20.38 -4.22 -1.63
C VAL A 28 19.56 -3.14 -0.92
N GLN A 29 19.97 -1.88 -0.99
CA GLN A 29 19.19 -0.76 -0.44
C GLN A 29 17.86 -0.56 -1.17
N GLU A 30 17.85 -0.70 -2.50
CA GLU A 30 16.62 -0.62 -3.29
C GLU A 30 15.65 -1.76 -2.96
N VAL A 31 16.15 -3.00 -2.86
CA VAL A 31 15.33 -4.15 -2.45
C VAL A 31 14.78 -3.95 -1.04
N ALA A 32 15.61 -3.53 -0.09
CA ALA A 32 15.17 -3.25 1.27
C ALA A 32 14.10 -2.15 1.32
N PHE A 33 14.23 -1.12 0.48
CA PHE A 33 13.25 -0.06 0.36
C PHE A 33 11.93 -0.56 -0.24
N SER A 34 11.96 -1.37 -1.31
CA SER A 34 10.77 -1.98 -1.90
C SER A 34 10.04 -2.90 -0.92
N VAL A 35 10.77 -3.71 -0.15
CA VAL A 35 10.18 -4.58 0.88
C VAL A 35 9.55 -3.74 1.99
N LYS A 36 10.22 -2.69 2.46
CA LYS A 36 9.66 -1.76 3.44
C LYS A 36 8.37 -1.10 2.93
N GLN A 37 8.38 -0.60 1.69
CA GLN A 37 7.19 -0.04 1.05
C GLN A 37 6.05 -1.05 0.90
N TYR A 38 6.35 -2.32 0.61
CA TYR A 38 5.35 -3.38 0.55
C TYR A 38 4.67 -3.60 1.91
N PHE A 39 5.45 -3.69 2.99
CA PHE A 39 4.91 -3.84 4.35
C PHE A 39 4.14 -2.60 4.83
N GLU A 40 4.59 -1.40 4.48
CA GLU A 40 3.87 -0.16 4.80
C GLU A 40 2.53 -0.08 4.05
N ARG A 41 2.49 -0.45 2.77
CA ARG A 41 1.24 -0.55 2.00
C ARG A 41 0.31 -1.62 2.59
N LYS A 42 0.86 -2.77 2.98
CA LYS A 42 0.09 -3.85 3.60
C LYS A 42 -0.52 -3.43 4.94
N LYS A 43 0.27 -2.78 5.81
CA LYS A 43 -0.22 -2.22 7.08
C LYS A 43 -1.29 -1.16 6.87
N LYS A 44 -1.08 -0.24 5.91
CA LYS A 44 -2.08 0.78 5.59
C LYS A 44 -3.41 0.17 5.09
N ASN A 45 -3.34 -0.93 4.35
CA ASN A 45 -4.53 -1.66 3.91
C ASN A 45 -5.22 -2.42 5.06
N GLU A 46 -4.48 -2.89 6.07
CA GLU A 46 -5.06 -3.49 7.28
C GLU A 46 -5.72 -2.44 8.18
N ASP A 47 -5.09 -1.27 8.37
CA ASP A 47 -5.64 -0.17 9.19
C ASP A 47 -6.92 0.45 8.60
N ASN A 48 -7.07 0.41 7.27
CA ASN A 48 -8.25 0.93 6.57
C ASN A 48 -9.39 -0.10 6.44
N ARG A 49 -9.25 -1.30 7.03
CA ARG A 49 -10.28 -2.32 6.89
C ARG A 49 -11.54 -1.92 7.68
N PRO A 50 -12.73 -1.97 7.07
CA PRO A 50 -13.98 -1.71 7.77
C PRO A 50 -14.16 -2.73 8.90
N SER A 51 -14.61 -2.25 10.06
CA SER A 51 -14.89 -3.11 11.22
C SER A 51 -15.96 -4.15 10.87
N ALA A 52 -15.84 -5.35 11.43
CA ALA A 52 -16.83 -6.42 11.27
C ALA A 52 -18.25 -5.94 11.61
N LYS A 53 -18.39 -5.04 12.60
CA LYS A 53 -19.69 -4.45 12.95
C LYS A 53 -20.28 -3.62 11.81
N VAL A 54 -19.45 -2.78 11.17
CA VAL A 54 -19.86 -1.93 10.04
C VAL A 54 -20.23 -2.79 8.84
N ILE A 55 -19.45 -3.84 8.58
CA ILE A 55 -19.74 -4.79 7.50
C ILE A 55 -21.11 -5.44 7.73
N HIS A 56 -21.34 -5.97 8.93
CA HIS A 56 -22.61 -6.61 9.26
C HIS A 56 -23.80 -5.64 9.16
N GLU A 57 -23.65 -4.39 9.61
CA GLU A 57 -24.71 -3.37 9.51
C GLU A 57 -25.07 -3.05 8.05
N VAL A 58 -24.07 -2.92 7.16
CA VAL A 58 -24.30 -2.67 5.73
C VAL A 58 -24.95 -3.87 5.04
N VAL A 59 -24.52 -5.09 5.34
CA VAL A 59 -25.14 -6.29 4.76
C VAL A 59 -26.57 -6.47 5.28
N LEU A 60 -26.81 -6.18 6.56
CA LEU A 60 -28.12 -6.29 7.18
C LEU A 60 -29.12 -5.25 6.66
N SER A 61 -28.66 -4.08 6.21
CA SER A 61 -29.55 -3.05 5.65
C SER A 61 -30.15 -3.45 4.29
N VAL A 62 -29.58 -4.46 3.64
CA VAL A 62 -30.12 -5.04 2.39
C VAL A 62 -31.32 -5.92 2.73
N GLY A 63 -32.52 -5.31 2.73
CA GLY A 63 -33.75 -5.91 3.26
C GLY A 63 -34.27 -7.16 2.54
N ARG A 64 -33.66 -7.57 1.43
CA ARG A 64 -34.06 -8.74 0.62
C ARG A 64 -33.15 -9.96 0.80
N LEU A 65 -32.15 -9.89 1.68
CA LEU A 65 -31.30 -11.02 2.02
C LEU A 65 -31.92 -11.86 3.13
N THR A 66 -31.81 -13.18 3.00
CA THR A 66 -32.09 -14.12 4.09
C THR A 66 -31.01 -14.01 5.17
N ARG A 67 -31.35 -14.42 6.39
CA ARG A 67 -30.40 -14.41 7.53
C ARG A 67 -29.11 -15.20 7.24
N ASN A 68 -29.23 -16.31 6.50
CA ASN A 68 -28.07 -17.11 6.11
C ASN A 68 -27.19 -16.39 5.08
N GLU A 69 -27.79 -15.72 4.09
CA GLU A 69 -27.03 -14.89 3.14
C GLU A 69 -26.31 -13.76 3.87
N VAL A 70 -26.96 -13.09 4.84
CA VAL A 70 -26.33 -12.04 5.65
C VAL A 70 -25.08 -12.56 6.38
N PHE A 71 -25.15 -13.71 7.04
CA PHE A 71 -23.99 -14.26 7.74
C PHE A 71 -22.87 -14.68 6.79
N LYS A 72 -23.21 -15.35 5.68
CA LYS A 72 -22.20 -15.74 4.69
C LYS A 72 -21.53 -14.53 4.06
N ALA A 73 -22.31 -13.51 3.69
CA ALA A 73 -21.80 -12.30 3.06
C ALA A 73 -20.93 -11.51 4.03
N THR A 74 -21.35 -11.39 5.29
CA THR A 74 -20.55 -10.76 6.35
C THR A 74 -19.22 -11.47 6.50
N GLN A 75 -19.21 -12.81 6.59
CA GLN A 75 -17.98 -13.59 6.72
C GLN A 75 -17.09 -13.48 5.47
N ARG A 76 -17.69 -13.44 4.27
CA ARG A 76 -16.96 -13.29 3.00
C ARG A 76 -16.30 -11.91 2.91
N LEU A 77 -17.02 -10.84 3.24
CA LEU A 77 -16.53 -9.45 3.18
C LEU A 77 -15.51 -9.16 4.29
N MET A 78 -15.71 -9.70 5.48
CA MET A 78 -14.73 -9.67 6.57
C MET A 78 -13.39 -10.33 6.22
N ASN A 79 -13.38 -11.27 5.28
CA ASN A 79 -12.17 -11.94 4.82
C ASN A 79 -11.73 -11.50 3.42
N GLY A 80 -12.59 -10.77 2.71
CA GLY A 80 -12.43 -10.31 1.32
C GLY A 80 -11.74 -8.97 1.19
N ASN A 81 -11.85 -8.40 -0.01
CA ASN A 81 -11.20 -7.15 -0.37
C ASN A 81 -11.98 -5.94 0.18
N VAL A 82 -11.26 -4.94 0.69
CA VAL A 82 -11.86 -3.68 1.17
C VAL A 82 -12.59 -2.95 0.04
N GLN A 83 -12.07 -3.00 -1.19
CA GLN A 83 -12.70 -2.37 -2.35
C GLN A 83 -14.04 -3.02 -2.72
N GLU A 84 -14.21 -4.34 -2.47
CA GLU A 84 -15.50 -5.01 -2.67
C GLU A 84 -16.54 -4.47 -1.70
N PHE A 85 -16.13 -4.15 -0.47
CA PHE A 85 -17.01 -3.56 0.52
C PHE A 85 -17.34 -2.09 0.23
N GLU A 86 -16.34 -1.29 -0.16
CA GLU A 86 -16.53 0.10 -0.58
C GLU A 86 -17.53 0.18 -1.73
N LEU A 87 -17.40 -0.68 -2.74
CA LEU A 87 -18.35 -0.75 -3.85
C LEU A 87 -19.79 -0.99 -3.36
N ILE A 88 -20.01 -1.94 -2.44
CA ILE A 88 -21.34 -2.21 -1.90
C ILE A 88 -21.95 -0.99 -1.21
N GLN A 89 -21.14 -0.11 -0.61
CA GLN A 89 -21.67 1.09 0.02
C GLN A 89 -22.23 2.08 -1.01
N ASP A 90 -21.59 2.18 -2.18
CA ASP A 90 -21.94 3.12 -3.26
C ASP A 90 -23.08 2.65 -4.17
N LEU A 91 -23.36 1.35 -4.20
CA LEU A 91 -24.43 0.76 -5.02
C LEU A 91 -25.83 1.18 -4.53
N HIS A 92 -26.84 1.10 -5.40
CA HIS A 92 -28.24 1.18 -4.99
C HIS A 92 -28.74 -0.14 -4.38
N ASP A 93 -29.82 -0.13 -3.60
CA ASP A 93 -30.27 -1.31 -2.83
C ASP A 93 -30.46 -2.59 -3.67
N VAL A 94 -30.97 -2.45 -4.91
CA VAL A 94 -31.14 -3.58 -5.84
C VAL A 94 -29.78 -4.13 -6.28
N GLU A 95 -28.85 -3.24 -6.64
CA GLU A 95 -27.51 -3.62 -7.07
C GLU A 95 -26.69 -4.21 -5.91
N LYS A 96 -26.88 -3.73 -4.68
CA LYS A 96 -26.26 -4.31 -3.47
C LYS A 96 -26.68 -5.76 -3.29
N GLU A 97 -27.97 -6.04 -3.43
CA GLU A 97 -28.51 -7.39 -3.32
C GLU A 97 -27.91 -8.32 -4.39
N GLU A 98 -27.93 -7.89 -5.67
CA GLU A 98 -27.38 -8.66 -6.78
C GLU A 98 -25.88 -8.92 -6.61
N TRP A 99 -25.13 -7.89 -6.20
CA TRP A 99 -23.70 -8.01 -5.95
C TRP A 99 -23.39 -8.95 -4.78
N ILE A 100 -24.13 -8.85 -3.69
CA ILE A 100 -23.94 -9.76 -2.55
C ILE A 100 -24.24 -11.21 -2.96
N ARG A 101 -25.30 -11.45 -3.73
CA ARG A 101 -25.57 -12.81 -4.25
C ARG A 101 -24.46 -13.30 -5.18
N PHE A 102 -23.97 -12.44 -6.07
CA PHE A 102 -22.82 -12.75 -6.92
C PHE A 102 -21.59 -13.14 -6.10
N LEU A 103 -21.32 -12.46 -4.97
CA LEU A 103 -20.23 -12.81 -4.04
C LEU A 103 -20.43 -14.11 -3.27
N LEU A 104 -21.67 -14.58 -3.14
CA LEU A 104 -22.00 -15.81 -2.42
C LEU A 104 -21.99 -17.05 -3.33
N ASP A 105 -22.26 -16.85 -4.62
CA ASP A 105 -22.30 -17.92 -5.63
C ASP A 105 -20.92 -18.23 -6.23
N ASN A 106 -19.93 -17.34 -6.06
CA ASN A 106 -18.53 -17.51 -6.50
C ASN A 106 -17.55 -17.73 -5.35
#